data_AF-A0AA88XG60-F1
#
_entry.id   AF-A0AA88XG60-F1
#
_cell.length_a   1.000
_cell.length_b   1.000
_cell.length_c   1.000
_cell.angle_alpha   90.00
_cell.angle_beta   90.00
_cell.angle_gamma   90.00
#
_symmetry.space_group_name_H-M   'P 1'
#
loop_
_entity.id
_entity.type
_entity.pdbx_description
1 polymer ?
#
loop_
_entity_poly.entity_id
_entity_poly.type
_entity_poly.pdbx_seq_one_letter_code
_entity_poly.pdbx_strand_id
1 'polypeptide(L)'
;MSYADEARYGRMSLLLLNACPFTLRHVINDYYVKHGYTSLQDFLDKNKHDLYHILSRRCCCRLIQRRVTPMNRSQWDILFIKNSSSCRTGYTGDCPCQYDSKPGVTSDVMDITLCCLFIKNICSGYAGINMSHIETIRVIRNQIIHAESARLDVLTFNGYWNKVRFALLDLANNVSPTVHTGTLCMIQDLETRIMNAGDLGEIRKVIVDEKRIDVVEEVFNNDNNNNDRNESNRHS
;
A
#
# COMPACT_ATOMS: atom_id res chain seq x y z
N MET A 1 1.06 -23.99 -24.22
CA MET A 1 0.90 -22.73 -23.45
C MET A 1 -0.59 -22.49 -23.28
N SER A 2 -1.08 -22.34 -22.05
CA SER A 2 -2.53 -22.31 -21.80
C SER A 2 -3.01 -20.88 -21.55
N TYR A 3 -3.90 -20.40 -22.42
CA TYR A 3 -4.67 -19.17 -22.22
C TYR A 3 -5.36 -19.10 -20.85
N ALA A 4 -5.75 -20.25 -20.30
CA ALA A 4 -6.43 -20.33 -19.01
C ALA A 4 -5.53 -19.92 -17.83
N ASP A 5 -4.22 -20.14 -17.90
CA ASP A 5 -3.29 -19.75 -16.84
C ASP A 5 -3.08 -18.22 -16.82
N GLU A 6 -3.07 -17.59 -17.99
CA GLU A 6 -3.01 -16.13 -18.11
C GLU A 6 -4.32 -15.48 -17.66
N ALA A 7 -5.46 -16.07 -18.01
CA ALA A 7 -6.77 -15.61 -17.54
C ALA A 7 -6.91 -15.69 -16.00
N ARG A 8 -6.36 -16.75 -15.38
CA ARG A 8 -6.29 -16.87 -13.91
C ARG A 8 -5.40 -15.79 -13.30
N TYR A 9 -4.22 -15.57 -13.88
CA TYR A 9 -3.33 -14.48 -13.46
C TYR A 9 -4.01 -13.12 -13.56
N GLY A 10 -4.70 -12.83 -14.67
CA GLY A 10 -5.44 -11.59 -14.88
C GLY A 10 -6.53 -11.37 -13.83
N ARG A 11 -7.34 -12.39 -13.53
CA ARG A 11 -8.38 -12.31 -12.49
C ARG A 11 -7.77 -12.05 -11.11
N MET A 12 -6.70 -12.77 -10.77
CA MET A 12 -6.01 -12.57 -9.50
C MET A 12 -5.44 -11.14 -9.39
N SER A 13 -4.90 -10.62 -10.49
CA SER A 13 -4.37 -9.26 -10.54
C SER A 13 -5.48 -8.21 -10.36
N LEU A 14 -6.64 -8.37 -11.00
CA LEU A 14 -7.77 -7.46 -10.79
C LEU A 14 -8.33 -7.53 -9.36
N LEU A 15 -8.36 -8.72 -8.75
CA LEU A 15 -8.75 -8.85 -7.34
C LEU A 15 -7.82 -7.99 -6.45
N LEU A 16 -6.51 -8.07 -6.69
CA LEU A 16 -5.50 -7.33 -5.94
C LEU A 16 -5.48 -5.82 -6.26
N LEU A 17 -5.68 -5.43 -7.52
CA LEU A 17 -5.53 -4.03 -7.94
C LEU A 17 -6.82 -3.22 -7.86
N ASN A 18 -7.99 -3.88 -7.80
CA ASN A 18 -9.28 -3.19 -7.75
C ASN A 18 -10.04 -3.51 -6.46
N ALA A 19 -10.33 -4.78 -6.20
CA ALA A 19 -11.17 -5.16 -5.06
C ALA A 19 -10.43 -4.94 -3.72
N CYS A 20 -9.15 -5.27 -3.63
CA CYS A 20 -8.38 -5.03 -2.40
C CYS A 20 -8.32 -3.53 -2.03
N PRO A 21 -7.89 -2.60 -2.90
CA PRO A 21 -7.89 -1.17 -2.56
C PRO A 21 -9.26 -0.67 -2.16
N PHE A 22 -10.32 -1.07 -2.86
CA PHE A 22 -11.69 -0.70 -2.48
C PHE A 22 -11.99 -1.04 -1.01
N THR A 23 -11.82 -2.31 -0.62
CA THR A 23 -12.09 -2.74 0.76
C THR A 23 -11.16 -2.07 1.76
N LEU A 24 -9.85 -2.01 1.48
CA LEU A 24 -8.87 -1.46 2.42
C LEU A 24 -9.01 0.05 2.61
N ARG A 25 -9.39 0.81 1.57
CA ARG A 25 -9.74 2.23 1.69
C ARG A 25 -10.92 2.43 2.64
N HIS A 26 -11.93 1.56 2.56
CA HIS A 26 -13.07 1.60 3.48
C HIS A 26 -12.67 1.25 4.93
N VAL A 27 -11.74 0.31 5.12
CA VAL A 27 -11.16 0.01 6.45
C VAL A 27 -10.45 1.23 7.03
N ILE A 28 -9.63 1.93 6.23
CA ILE A 28 -8.93 3.14 6.65
C ILE A 28 -9.91 4.28 6.95
N ASN A 29 -10.93 4.46 6.12
CA ASN A 29 -11.99 5.44 6.34
C ASN A 29 -12.75 5.19 7.64
N ASP A 30 -13.15 3.94 7.90
CA ASP A 30 -13.81 3.56 9.15
C ASP A 30 -12.91 3.85 10.37
N TYR A 31 -11.62 3.52 10.28
CA TYR A 31 -10.64 3.86 11.31
C TYR A 31 -10.63 5.35 11.61
N TYR A 32 -10.39 6.22 10.63
CA TYR A 32 -10.22 7.63 10.93
C TYR A 32 -11.54 8.32 11.32
N VAL A 33 -12.69 7.91 10.76
CA VAL A 33 -14.00 8.45 11.19
C VAL A 33 -14.24 8.15 12.66
N LYS A 34 -13.95 6.93 13.12
CA LYS A 34 -14.10 6.55 14.54
C LYS A 34 -13.11 7.24 15.48
N HIS A 35 -12.00 7.73 14.96
CA HIS A 35 -11.01 8.51 15.73
C HIS A 35 -11.21 10.03 15.59
N GLY A 36 -12.35 10.48 15.03
CA GLY A 36 -12.74 11.89 15.00
C GLY A 36 -12.03 12.73 13.94
N TYR A 37 -11.41 12.10 12.94
CA TYR A 37 -10.88 12.81 11.78
C TYR A 37 -12.01 13.20 10.82
N THR A 38 -11.97 14.41 10.29
CA THR A 38 -13.07 14.96 9.46
C THR A 38 -12.94 14.68 7.98
N SER A 39 -11.72 14.37 7.51
CA SER A 39 -11.42 14.04 6.12
C SER A 39 -10.10 13.27 6.02
N LEU A 40 -9.81 12.71 4.84
CA LEU A 40 -8.50 12.12 4.55
C LEU A 40 -7.37 13.16 4.72
N GLN A 41 -7.60 14.42 4.31
CA GLN A 41 -6.62 15.50 4.49
C GLN A 41 -6.32 15.76 5.97
N ASP A 42 -7.36 15.89 6.79
CA ASP A 42 -7.22 16.08 8.24
C ASP A 42 -6.46 14.90 8.88
N PHE A 43 -6.78 13.67 8.46
CA PHE A 43 -6.07 12.48 8.87
C PHE A 43 -4.59 12.49 8.47
N LEU A 44 -4.27 12.83 7.21
CA LEU A 44 -2.90 12.92 6.72
C LEU A 44 -2.11 14.00 7.46
N ASP A 45 -2.67 15.20 7.64
CA ASP A 45 -1.98 16.33 8.27
C ASP A 45 -1.71 16.10 9.75
N LYS A 46 -2.63 15.44 10.46
CA LYS A 46 -2.43 15.08 11.88
C LYS A 46 -1.44 13.93 12.06
N ASN A 47 -1.34 13.00 11.10
CA ASN A 47 -0.45 11.84 11.18
C ASN A 47 0.84 12.01 10.35
N LYS A 48 1.10 13.19 9.77
CA LYS A 48 2.22 13.39 8.83
C LYS A 48 3.59 13.12 9.44
N HIS A 49 3.76 13.34 10.75
CA HIS A 49 5.01 13.00 11.42
C HIS A 49 5.24 11.49 11.48
N ASP A 50 4.22 10.73 11.87
CA ASP A 50 4.29 9.27 11.93
C ASP A 50 4.50 8.69 10.53
N LEU A 51 3.76 9.18 9.53
CA LEU A 51 3.94 8.80 8.14
C LEU A 51 5.34 9.11 7.63
N TYR A 52 5.89 10.26 7.96
CA TYR A 52 7.23 10.64 7.53
C TYR A 52 8.33 9.80 8.21
N HIS A 53 8.13 9.30 9.43
CA HIS A 53 9.11 8.40 10.05
C HIS A 53 9.23 7.04 9.34
N ILE A 54 8.17 6.66 8.65
CA ILE A 54 8.15 5.48 7.79
C ILE A 54 9.00 5.72 6.52
N LEU A 55 9.02 6.95 6.00
CA LEU A 55 9.88 7.40 4.89
C LEU A 55 11.34 7.64 5.33
N SER A 56 11.56 8.47 6.35
CA SER A 56 12.87 8.97 6.78
C SER A 56 13.08 8.81 8.29
N ARG A 57 14.29 8.40 8.70
CA ARG A 57 14.67 8.32 10.13
C ARG A 57 15.04 9.69 10.71
N ARG A 58 15.17 10.70 9.86
CA ARG A 58 15.57 12.04 10.25
C ARG A 58 14.35 12.93 10.25
N CYS A 59 13.95 13.39 11.43
CA CYS A 59 12.80 14.27 11.62
C CYS A 59 13.05 15.16 12.84
N CYS A 60 12.35 16.28 12.91
CA CYS A 60 12.53 17.25 13.98
C CYS A 60 12.16 16.75 15.38
N CYS A 61 11.31 15.75 15.51
CA CYS A 61 10.90 15.22 16.81
C CYS A 61 11.90 14.22 17.40
N ARG A 62 13.01 13.90 16.71
CA ARG A 62 14.06 12.97 17.16
C ARG A 62 13.56 11.57 17.56
N LEU A 63 12.30 11.25 17.30
CA LEU A 63 11.69 9.95 17.55
C LEU A 63 12.17 8.98 16.48
N ILE A 64 12.83 7.91 16.91
CA ILE A 64 13.14 6.77 16.06
C ILE A 64 11.97 5.80 16.17
N GLN A 65 11.06 5.82 15.20
CA GLN A 65 10.01 4.80 15.11
C GLN A 65 10.57 3.54 14.44
N ARG A 66 10.18 2.37 14.97
CA ARG A 66 10.44 1.09 14.32
C ARG A 66 9.61 1.02 13.04
N ARG A 67 10.30 0.89 11.90
CA ARG A 67 9.67 0.72 10.60
C ARG A 67 9.15 -0.70 10.47
N VAL A 68 7.84 -0.88 10.33
CA VAL A 68 7.28 -2.19 9.98
C VAL A 68 7.25 -2.36 8.46
N THR A 69 6.98 -1.29 7.71
CA THR A 69 7.00 -1.29 6.25
C THR A 69 7.31 0.12 5.77
N PRO A 70 8.45 0.37 5.09
CA PRO A 70 8.87 1.70 4.67
C PRO A 70 7.95 2.30 3.60
N MET A 71 7.97 3.63 3.49
CA MET A 71 7.29 4.41 2.46
C MET A 71 8.36 4.99 1.56
N ASN A 72 8.14 5.01 0.26
CA ASN A 72 9.06 5.64 -0.68
C ASN A 72 8.67 7.10 -0.98
N ARG A 73 9.56 7.83 -1.66
CA ARG A 73 9.35 9.26 -1.91
C ARG A 73 8.19 9.52 -2.88
N SER A 74 8.01 8.68 -3.90
CA SER A 74 6.90 8.80 -4.85
C SER A 74 5.54 8.67 -4.14
N GLN A 75 5.41 7.71 -3.23
CA GLN A 75 4.25 7.52 -2.36
C GLN A 75 3.99 8.75 -1.47
N TRP A 76 5.04 9.34 -0.91
CA TRP A 76 4.93 10.58 -0.15
C TRP A 76 4.42 11.74 -1.02
N ASP A 77 4.97 11.92 -2.21
CA ASP A 77 4.63 13.03 -3.12
C ASP A 77 3.23 12.86 -3.78
N ILE A 78 2.65 11.66 -3.75
CA ILE A 78 1.23 11.43 -4.06
C ILE A 78 0.34 12.09 -3.00
N LEU A 79 0.71 11.98 -1.73
CA LEU A 79 -0.11 12.35 -0.57
C LEU A 79 0.14 13.79 -0.08
N PHE A 80 1.37 14.29 -0.24
CA PHE A 80 1.83 15.54 0.34
C PHE A 80 2.47 16.45 -0.70
N ILE A 81 2.41 17.75 -0.46
CA ILE A 81 3.11 18.77 -1.24
C ILE A 81 3.98 19.60 -0.30
N LYS A 82 5.20 19.94 -0.76
CA LYS A 82 6.11 20.78 -0.01
C LYS A 82 5.57 22.21 0.03
N ASN A 83 5.54 22.80 1.22
CA ASN A 83 5.19 24.20 1.45
C ASN A 83 6.43 25.03 1.78
N SER A 84 6.26 26.35 1.89
CA SER A 84 7.32 27.28 2.26
C SER A 84 7.52 27.40 3.78
N SER A 85 6.87 26.55 4.59
CA SER A 85 6.94 26.62 6.04
C SER A 85 8.29 26.11 6.55
N SER A 86 8.80 26.74 7.60
CA SER A 86 9.95 26.24 8.34
C SER A 86 9.51 25.27 9.44
N CYS A 87 10.40 24.36 9.82
CA CYS A 87 10.14 23.51 10.98
C CYS A 87 10.19 24.36 12.27
N ARG A 88 9.15 24.29 13.09
CA ARG A 88 9.04 25.06 14.36
C ARG A 88 10.17 24.78 15.36
N THR A 89 10.84 23.64 15.24
CA THR A 89 11.98 23.25 16.11
C THR A 89 13.32 23.82 15.66
N GLY A 90 13.36 24.51 14.51
CA GLY A 90 14.62 24.97 13.89
C GLY A 90 15.41 23.87 13.18
N TYR A 91 14.85 22.65 13.04
CA TYR A 91 15.48 21.59 12.25
C TYR A 91 15.65 22.02 10.79
N THR A 92 16.88 21.94 10.29
CA THR A 92 17.28 22.45 8.96
C THR A 92 17.23 21.39 7.84
N GLY A 93 17.03 20.13 8.19
CA GLY A 93 16.84 19.04 7.21
C GLY A 93 15.41 18.93 6.69
N ASP A 94 15.18 17.99 5.78
CA ASP A 94 13.84 17.67 5.28
C ASP A 94 12.95 17.16 6.42
N CYS A 95 11.75 17.73 6.55
CA CYS A 95 10.90 17.53 7.71
C CYS A 95 9.43 17.62 7.33
N PRO A 96 8.54 16.78 7.91
CA PRO A 96 7.11 16.78 7.61
C PRO A 96 6.41 18.10 7.96
N CYS A 97 7.01 18.95 8.80
CA CYS A 97 6.49 20.30 9.04
C CYS A 97 6.51 21.18 7.78
N GLN A 98 7.33 20.85 6.79
CA GLN A 98 7.47 21.56 5.52
C GLN A 98 6.52 21.03 4.44
N TYR A 99 5.55 20.21 4.83
CA TYR A 99 4.61 19.58 3.92
C TYR A 99 3.19 19.73 4.45
N ASP A 100 2.26 19.88 3.52
CA ASP A 100 0.82 19.80 3.77
C ASP A 100 0.24 18.67 2.92
N SER A 101 -0.87 18.10 3.37
CA SER A 101 -1.64 17.16 2.57
C SER A 101 -2.02 17.82 1.23
N LYS A 102 -1.91 17.05 0.15
CA LYS A 102 -2.15 17.58 -1.20
C LYS A 102 -3.60 18.07 -1.32
N PRO A 103 -3.85 19.27 -1.88
CA PRO A 103 -5.22 19.76 -2.08
C PRO A 103 -6.04 18.79 -2.92
N GLY A 104 -7.23 18.41 -2.43
CA GLY A 104 -8.14 17.53 -3.15
C GLY A 104 -7.72 16.05 -3.16
N VAL A 105 -6.76 15.63 -2.33
CA VAL A 105 -6.42 14.21 -2.19
C VAL A 105 -7.64 13.42 -1.69
N THR A 106 -8.00 12.39 -2.45
CA THR A 106 -9.09 11.44 -2.11
C THR A 106 -8.51 10.06 -1.83
N SER A 107 -9.31 9.15 -1.27
CA SER A 107 -8.87 7.78 -1.02
C SER A 107 -8.51 7.01 -2.31
N ASP A 108 -8.91 7.51 -3.48
CA ASP A 108 -8.65 6.84 -4.75
C ASP A 108 -7.17 6.76 -5.14
N VAL A 109 -6.35 7.66 -4.59
CA VAL A 109 -4.89 7.61 -4.78
C VAL A 109 -4.21 6.53 -3.94
N MET A 110 -4.93 5.90 -2.99
CA MET A 110 -4.38 4.84 -2.16
C MET A 110 -4.49 3.50 -2.86
N ASP A 111 -3.44 3.10 -3.58
CA ASP A 111 -3.30 1.74 -4.10
C ASP A 111 -3.23 0.69 -2.96
N ILE A 112 -3.11 -0.59 -3.33
CA ILE A 112 -3.05 -1.68 -2.34
C ILE A 112 -1.81 -1.54 -1.44
N THR A 113 -0.70 -1.05 -1.97
CA THR A 113 0.56 -0.88 -1.25
C THR A 113 0.44 0.19 -0.18
N LEU A 114 -0.05 1.38 -0.55
CA LEU A 114 -0.34 2.49 0.36
C LEU A 114 -1.37 2.08 1.41
N CYS A 115 -2.42 1.38 1.02
CA CYS A 115 -3.42 0.87 1.96
C CYS A 115 -2.79 -0.06 3.01
N CYS A 116 -2.02 -1.05 2.59
CA CYS A 116 -1.31 -1.95 3.51
C CYS A 116 -0.33 -1.19 4.41
N LEU A 117 0.39 -0.18 3.88
CA LEU A 117 1.33 0.62 4.63
C LEU A 117 0.63 1.40 5.76
N PHE A 118 -0.46 2.09 5.43
CA PHE A 118 -1.24 2.86 6.40
C PHE A 118 -1.82 1.97 7.49
N ILE A 119 -2.41 0.84 7.11
CA ILE A 119 -3.00 -0.09 8.08
C ILE A 119 -1.93 -0.63 9.03
N LYS A 120 -0.75 -1.00 8.51
CA LYS A 120 0.31 -1.60 9.33
C LYS A 120 1.01 -0.63 10.27
N ASN A 121 1.16 0.64 9.87
CA ASN A 121 1.96 1.59 10.64
C ASN A 121 1.13 2.62 11.42
N ILE A 122 -0.09 2.94 10.98
CA ILE A 122 -0.94 3.97 11.61
C ILE A 122 -2.17 3.33 12.25
N CYS A 123 -2.89 2.49 11.52
CA CYS A 123 -4.13 1.86 12.03
C CYS A 123 -3.87 0.61 12.88
N SER A 124 -2.61 0.36 13.27
CA SER A 124 -2.25 -0.83 14.05
C SER A 124 -2.98 -0.85 15.39
N GLY A 125 -3.59 -1.99 15.73
CA GLY A 125 -4.35 -2.14 16.98
C GLY A 125 -5.83 -1.73 16.89
N TYR A 126 -6.30 -1.30 15.71
CA TYR A 126 -7.73 -1.11 15.51
C TYR A 126 -8.47 -2.45 15.52
N ALA A 127 -9.49 -2.57 16.38
CA ALA A 127 -10.22 -3.84 16.58
C ALA A 127 -10.87 -4.39 15.30
N GLY A 128 -11.23 -3.54 14.34
CA GLY A 128 -11.78 -3.96 13.05
C GLY A 128 -10.76 -4.50 12.05
N ILE A 129 -9.46 -4.48 12.37
CA ILE A 129 -8.39 -4.95 11.50
C ILE A 129 -7.81 -6.27 12.01
N ASN A 130 -7.98 -7.33 11.21
CA ASN A 130 -7.21 -8.56 11.38
C ASN A 130 -5.86 -8.44 10.64
N MET A 131 -4.78 -8.25 11.39
CA MET A 131 -3.44 -8.06 10.82
C MET A 131 -2.94 -9.28 10.02
N SER A 132 -3.42 -10.49 10.32
CA SER A 132 -3.06 -11.68 9.53
C SER A 132 -3.66 -11.65 8.12
N HIS A 133 -4.83 -11.03 7.95
CA HIS A 133 -5.47 -10.82 6.65
C HIS A 133 -4.68 -9.80 5.82
N ILE A 134 -4.23 -8.71 6.46
CA ILE A 134 -3.40 -7.69 5.81
C ILE A 134 -2.07 -8.30 5.33
N GLU A 135 -1.42 -9.13 6.16
CA GLU A 135 -0.19 -9.79 5.77
C GLU A 135 -0.40 -10.81 4.63
N THR A 136 -1.49 -11.56 4.68
CA THR A 136 -1.86 -12.51 3.62
C THR A 136 -2.04 -11.81 2.28
N ILE A 137 -2.81 -10.70 2.25
CA ILE A 137 -3.05 -9.90 1.06
C ILE A 137 -1.72 -9.36 0.51
N ARG A 138 -0.87 -8.82 1.38
CA ARG A 138 0.43 -8.27 0.97
C ARG A 138 1.35 -9.33 0.37
N VAL A 139 1.49 -10.48 1.03
CA VAL A 139 2.37 -11.57 0.55
C VAL A 139 1.91 -12.06 -0.83
N ILE A 140 0.60 -12.27 -1.01
CA ILE A 140 0.03 -12.71 -2.29
C ILE A 140 0.17 -11.62 -3.35
N ARG A 141 -0.04 -10.35 -2.99
CA ARG A 141 0.22 -9.21 -3.88
C ARG A 141 1.64 -9.25 -4.39
N ASN A 142 2.63 -9.42 -3.52
CA ASN A 142 4.03 -9.44 -3.92
C ASN A 142 4.31 -10.63 -4.85
N GLN A 143 3.73 -11.79 -4.58
CA GLN A 143 3.88 -12.99 -5.40
C GLN A 143 3.26 -12.85 -6.79
N ILE A 144 2.17 -12.09 -6.94
CA ILE A 144 1.46 -11.92 -8.22
C ILE A 144 1.95 -10.71 -9.00
N ILE A 145 2.01 -9.55 -8.35
CA ILE A 145 2.40 -8.29 -8.98
C ILE A 145 3.88 -8.35 -9.36
N HIS A 146 4.77 -8.86 -8.51
CA HIS A 146 6.21 -8.95 -8.81
C HIS A 146 6.63 -10.26 -9.47
N ALA A 147 5.68 -11.12 -9.88
CA ALA A 147 5.99 -12.33 -10.62
C ALA A 147 6.81 -12.02 -11.88
N GLU A 148 7.80 -12.86 -12.16
CA GLU A 148 8.56 -12.85 -13.43
C GLU A 148 7.69 -13.33 -14.60
N SER A 149 6.69 -14.17 -14.31
CA SER A 149 5.77 -14.74 -15.30
C SER A 149 4.32 -14.41 -14.95
N ALA A 150 3.59 -13.87 -15.93
CA ALA A 150 2.15 -13.60 -15.85
C ALA A 150 1.31 -14.87 -16.09
N ARG A 151 1.58 -15.93 -15.30
CA ARG A 151 0.89 -17.22 -15.40
C ARG A 151 0.63 -17.76 -14.01
N LEU A 152 -0.54 -18.33 -13.82
CA LEU A 152 -0.93 -18.90 -12.54
C LEU A 152 -1.68 -20.21 -12.74
N ASP A 153 -1.07 -21.33 -12.32
CA ASP A 153 -1.70 -22.65 -12.39
C ASP A 153 -2.95 -22.72 -11.50
N VAL A 154 -3.78 -23.76 -11.68
CA VAL A 154 -5.12 -23.81 -11.10
C VAL A 154 -5.08 -24.00 -9.58
N LEU A 155 -4.10 -24.76 -9.09
CA LEU A 155 -3.95 -25.03 -7.66
C LEU A 155 -3.50 -23.77 -6.94
N THR A 156 -2.48 -23.10 -7.48
CA THR A 156 -1.96 -21.84 -6.93
C THR A 156 -3.03 -20.74 -7.00
N PHE A 157 -3.74 -20.61 -8.14
CA PHE A 157 -4.84 -19.66 -8.28
C PHE A 157 -5.92 -19.89 -7.22
N ASN A 158 -6.45 -21.10 -7.09
CA ASN A 158 -7.50 -21.39 -6.12
C ASN A 158 -7.03 -21.14 -4.68
N GLY A 159 -5.77 -21.48 -4.36
CA GLY A 159 -5.19 -21.23 -3.06
C GLY A 159 -5.11 -19.74 -2.72
N TYR A 160 -4.60 -18.91 -3.64
CA TYR A 160 -4.51 -17.47 -3.45
C TYR A 160 -5.87 -16.79 -3.47
N TRP A 161 -6.73 -17.15 -4.42
CA TRP A 161 -8.07 -16.62 -4.58
C TRP A 161 -8.86 -16.75 -3.28
N ASN A 162 -8.94 -17.96 -2.73
CA ASN A 162 -9.73 -18.22 -1.53
C ASN A 162 -9.17 -17.49 -0.31
N LYS A 163 -7.84 -17.40 -0.16
CA LYS A 163 -7.21 -16.66 0.94
C LYS A 163 -7.52 -15.17 0.87
N VAL A 164 -7.36 -14.54 -0.29
CA VAL A 164 -7.63 -13.10 -0.47
C VAL A 164 -9.13 -12.82 -0.37
N ARG A 165 -9.97 -13.64 -1.01
CA ARG A 165 -11.44 -13.54 -0.92
C ARG A 165 -11.92 -13.59 0.53
N PHE A 166 -11.47 -14.59 1.30
CA PHE A 166 -11.83 -14.73 2.70
C PHE A 166 -11.38 -13.51 3.52
N ALA A 167 -10.12 -13.11 3.37
CA ALA A 167 -9.55 -11.95 4.05
C ALA A 167 -10.34 -10.65 3.76
N LEU A 168 -10.68 -10.40 2.49
CA LEU A 168 -11.42 -9.21 2.10
C LEU A 168 -12.84 -9.20 2.65
N LEU A 169 -13.56 -10.31 2.56
CA LEU A 169 -14.94 -10.38 3.06
C LEU A 169 -14.99 -10.20 4.58
N ASP A 170 -14.06 -10.80 5.32
CA ASP A 170 -13.96 -10.60 6.78
C ASP A 170 -13.67 -9.14 7.15
N LEU A 171 -12.67 -8.52 6.50
CA LEU A 171 -12.35 -7.10 6.70
C LEU A 171 -13.54 -6.20 6.34
N ALA A 172 -14.22 -6.46 5.24
CA ALA A 172 -15.38 -5.70 4.79
C ALA A 172 -16.57 -5.81 5.76
N ASN A 173 -16.80 -7.01 6.31
CA ASN A 173 -17.83 -7.28 7.30
C ASN A 173 -17.61 -6.48 8.59
N ASN A 174 -16.34 -6.30 9.00
CA ASN A 174 -15.99 -5.50 10.18
C ASN A 174 -16.17 -3.99 9.97
N VAL A 175 -16.29 -3.53 8.73
CA VAL A 175 -16.57 -2.12 8.41
C VAL A 175 -18.07 -1.85 8.38
N SER A 176 -18.80 -2.45 7.44
CA SER A 176 -20.27 -2.29 7.34
C SER A 176 -20.90 -3.30 6.36
N PRO A 177 -22.23 -3.55 6.46
CA PRO A 177 -22.95 -4.39 5.50
C PRO A 177 -22.85 -3.90 4.05
N THR A 178 -22.82 -2.59 3.83
CA THR A 178 -22.70 -1.98 2.50
C THR A 178 -21.33 -2.28 1.88
N VAL A 179 -20.26 -2.13 2.65
CA VAL A 179 -18.89 -2.42 2.19
C VAL A 179 -18.72 -3.93 1.95
N HIS A 180 -19.28 -4.78 2.82
CA HIS A 180 -19.32 -6.23 2.61
C HIS A 180 -20.00 -6.59 1.29
N THR A 181 -21.20 -6.07 1.06
CA THR A 181 -21.96 -6.33 -0.18
C THR A 181 -21.20 -5.84 -1.42
N GLY A 182 -20.68 -4.62 -1.39
CA GLY A 182 -19.88 -4.09 -2.49
C GLY A 182 -18.65 -4.94 -2.81
N THR A 183 -17.92 -5.36 -1.78
CA THR A 183 -16.75 -6.25 -1.92
C THR A 183 -17.14 -7.60 -2.51
N LEU A 184 -18.24 -8.20 -2.02
CA LEU A 184 -18.74 -9.47 -2.53
C LEU A 184 -19.15 -9.37 -4.01
N CYS A 185 -19.84 -8.31 -4.41
CA CYS A 185 -20.22 -8.09 -5.80
C CYS A 185 -19.00 -7.97 -6.72
N MET A 186 -17.96 -7.24 -6.31
CA MET A 186 -16.71 -7.15 -7.09
C MET A 186 -16.03 -8.51 -7.24
N ILE A 187 -16.02 -9.33 -6.19
CA ILE A 187 -15.43 -10.67 -6.24
C ILE A 187 -16.23 -11.58 -7.18
N GLN A 188 -17.56 -11.58 -7.08
CA GLN A 188 -18.45 -12.40 -7.93
C GLN A 188 -18.37 -12.00 -9.42
N ASP A 189 -18.26 -10.71 -9.71
CA ASP A 189 -17.99 -10.22 -11.07
C ASP A 189 -16.69 -10.84 -11.61
N LEU A 190 -15.61 -10.78 -10.84
CA LEU A 190 -14.33 -11.35 -11.24
C LEU A 190 -14.33 -12.88 -11.36
N GLU A 191 -15.12 -13.60 -10.55
CA GLU A 191 -15.27 -15.07 -10.64
C GLU A 191 -15.86 -15.48 -12.00
N THR A 192 -16.85 -14.72 -12.47
CA THR A 192 -17.58 -14.99 -13.71
C THR A 192 -16.98 -14.33 -14.95
N ARG A 193 -16.02 -13.40 -14.76
CA ARG A 193 -15.39 -12.64 -15.84
C ARG A 193 -14.61 -13.51 -16.81
N ILE A 194 -15.00 -13.44 -18.08
CA ILE A 194 -14.24 -13.99 -19.19
C ILE A 194 -13.16 -12.98 -19.56
N MET A 195 -11.90 -13.36 -19.38
CA MET A 195 -10.76 -12.54 -19.82
C MET A 195 -10.55 -12.75 -21.32
N ASN A 196 -10.50 -11.68 -22.10
CA ASN A 196 -10.02 -11.67 -23.48
C ASN A 196 -8.53 -11.24 -23.56
N ALA A 197 -7.88 -11.38 -24.71
CA ALA A 197 -6.48 -11.01 -24.87
C ALA A 197 -6.22 -9.50 -24.67
N GLY A 198 -7.20 -8.64 -25.00
CA GLY A 198 -7.15 -7.21 -24.75
C GLY A 198 -7.16 -6.89 -23.25
N ASP A 199 -8.04 -7.53 -22.49
CA ASP A 199 -8.11 -7.39 -21.02
C ASP A 199 -6.75 -7.74 -20.39
N LEU A 200 -6.15 -8.84 -20.82
CA LEU A 200 -4.83 -9.27 -20.35
C LEU A 200 -3.73 -8.28 -20.72
N GLY A 201 -3.82 -7.66 -21.90
CA GLY A 201 -2.92 -6.60 -22.33
C GLY A 201 -3.01 -5.36 -21.43
N GLU A 202 -4.22 -4.91 -21.13
CA GLU A 202 -4.44 -3.75 -20.24
C GLU A 202 -4.00 -4.04 -18.81
N ILE A 203 -4.33 -5.22 -18.26
CA ILE A 203 -3.88 -5.63 -16.92
C ILE A 203 -2.35 -5.63 -16.83
N ARG A 204 -1.65 -6.12 -17.86
CA ARG A 204 -0.18 -6.09 -17.89
C ARG A 204 0.37 -4.67 -17.87
N LYS A 205 -0.25 -3.71 -18.57
CA LYS A 205 0.16 -2.30 -18.52
C LYS A 205 0.01 -1.74 -17.11
N VAL A 206 -1.13 -1.96 -16.47
CA VAL A 206 -1.38 -1.52 -15.08
C VAL A 206 -0.36 -2.12 -14.12
N ILE A 207 -0.05 -3.42 -14.24
CA ILE A 207 0.96 -4.07 -13.41
C ILE A 207 2.36 -3.49 -13.62
N VAL A 208 2.74 -3.15 -14.87
CA VAL A 208 4.03 -2.53 -15.16
C VAL A 208 4.13 -1.15 -14.51
N ASP A 209 3.05 -0.37 -14.54
CA ASP A 209 3.01 0.94 -13.90
C ASP A 209 3.07 0.81 -12.36
N GLU A 210 2.37 -0.16 -11.77
CA GLU A 210 2.45 -0.48 -10.33
C GLU A 210 3.87 -0.92 -9.93
N LYS A 211 4.51 -1.80 -10.71
CA LYS A 211 5.90 -2.23 -10.48
C LYS A 211 6.86 -1.05 -10.49
N ARG A 212 6.68 -0.05 -11.37
CA ARG A 212 7.55 1.12 -11.43
C ARG A 212 7.49 1.97 -10.16
N ILE A 213 6.36 1.96 -9.46
CA ILE A 213 6.18 2.67 -8.20
C ILE A 213 6.91 1.93 -7.06
N ASP A 214 6.95 0.60 -7.11
CA ASP A 214 7.60 -0.26 -6.09
C ASP A 214 9.13 -0.46 -6.32
N VAL A 215 9.61 -0.55 -7.57
CA VAL A 215 11.02 -0.87 -7.91
C VAL A 215 12.02 0.23 -7.56
N VAL A 216 11.57 1.44 -7.22
CA VAL A 216 12.46 2.50 -6.69
C VAL A 216 13.10 2.08 -5.34
N GLU A 217 12.65 1.00 -4.69
CA GLU A 217 13.19 0.50 -3.42
C GLU A 217 14.44 -0.38 -3.48
N GLU A 218 14.80 -1.04 -4.59
CA GLU A 218 15.98 -1.93 -4.59
C GLU A 218 17.29 -1.20 -4.89
N VAL A 219 17.27 -0.08 -5.62
CA VAL A 219 18.50 0.63 -6.00
C VAL A 219 19.02 1.50 -4.85
N PHE A 220 18.16 2.05 -3.99
CA PHE A 220 18.58 2.96 -2.90
C PHE A 220 18.98 2.27 -1.59
N ASN A 221 18.74 0.96 -1.43
CA ASN A 221 19.17 0.22 -0.25
C ASN A 221 20.62 -0.31 -0.35
N ASN A 222 21.23 -0.33 -1.55
CA ASN A 222 22.62 -0.76 -1.71
C ASN A 222 23.66 0.35 -1.48
N ASP A 223 23.30 1.62 -1.69
CA ASP A 223 24.28 2.72 -1.56
C ASP A 223 24.56 3.14 -0.10
N ASN A 224 23.67 2.82 0.85
CA ASN A 224 23.87 3.17 2.26
C ASN A 224 24.66 2.13 3.07
N ASN A 225 24.93 0.93 2.54
CA ASN A 225 25.73 -0.09 3.23
C ASN A 225 27.24 0.01 2.93
N ASN A 226 27.66 0.84 1.97
CA ASN A 226 29.06 0.97 1.58
C ASN A 226 29.79 2.17 2.21
N ASN A 227 29.06 3.17 2.74
CA ASN A 227 29.70 4.34 3.34
C ASN A 227 30.09 4.17 4.82
N ASP A 228 29.47 3.25 5.56
CA ASP A 228 29.78 3.03 6.98
C ASP A 228 30.99 2.10 7.22
N ARG A 229 31.60 1.51 6.17
CA ARG A 229 32.79 0.65 6.31
C ARG A 229 34.13 1.34 6.05
N ASN A 230 34.13 2.59 5.57
CA ASN A 230 35.38 3.28 5.18
C ASN A 230 35.88 4.32 6.18
N GLU A 231 35.14 4.65 7.25
CA GLU A 231 35.58 5.62 8.26
C GLU A 231 36.26 4.99 9.49
N SER A 232 36.25 3.66 9.63
CA SER A 232 36.87 2.97 10.77
C SER A 232 38.39 2.69 10.64
N ASN A 233 39.03 3.07 9.52
CA ASN A 233 40.44 2.76 9.24
C ASN A 233 41.36 3.99 9.07
N ARG A 234 40.90 5.18 9.48
CA ARG A 234 41.79 6.32 9.66
C ARG A 234 41.72 6.68 11.12
N HIS A 235 42.69 6.22 11.90
CA HIS A 235 43.26 6.78 13.14
C HIS A 235 44.08 5.63 13.75
N SER A 236 45.28 5.44 13.18
CA SER A 236 46.43 4.79 13.82
C SER A 236 47.57 5.79 13.79
#